data_AF-S4P335-F1
#
_entry.id   AF-S4P335-F1
#
_cell.length_a   1.000
_cell.length_b   1.000
_cell.length_c   1.000
_cell.angle_alpha   90.00
_cell.angle_beta   90.00
_cell.angle_gamma   90.00
#
_symmetry.space_group_name_H-M   'P 1'
#
loop_
_entity.id
_entity.type
_entity.pdbx_description
1 polymer ?
#
loop_
_entity_poly.entity_id
_entity_poly.type
_entity_poly.pdbx_seq_one_letter_code
_entity_poly.pdbx_strand_id
1 'polypeptide(L)'
;MDDQSIKDICCPSSGVHIVLPGYYSPEHMGLLDPSTSDGRVIFFLPWLKGTIAGTTDLPCNVTHNPKPTEDEILFILTEVKNYLNPDVEVRRGDVLSAWSGIRPLVSDPNKP
;
A
#
# COMPACT_ATOMS: atom_id res chain seq x y z
N MET A 1 -17.91 21.07 17.80
CA MET A 1 -17.89 19.66 18.23
C MET A 1 -19.03 18.97 17.51
N ASP A 2 -18.81 17.74 17.09
CA ASP A 2 -19.74 16.99 16.26
C ASP A 2 -20.93 16.45 17.07
N ASP A 3 -22.05 16.17 16.41
CA ASP A 3 -23.26 15.63 17.03
C ASP A 3 -23.12 14.11 17.26
N GLN A 4 -23.03 13.70 18.53
CA GLN A 4 -22.86 12.30 18.92
C GLN A 4 -24.07 11.41 18.64
N SER A 5 -25.23 11.99 18.27
CA SER A 5 -26.42 11.21 17.90
C SER A 5 -26.35 10.68 16.47
N ILE A 6 -25.42 11.17 15.65
CA ILE A 6 -25.22 10.75 14.27
C ILE A 6 -24.32 9.51 14.23
N LYS A 7 -24.73 8.50 13.45
CA LYS A 7 -23.93 7.29 13.21
C LYS A 7 -22.61 7.66 12.52
N ASP A 8 -21.50 7.10 13.00
CA ASP A 8 -20.20 7.28 12.35
C ASP A 8 -20.24 6.73 10.92
N ILE A 9 -19.98 7.61 9.96
CA ILE A 9 -19.92 7.27 8.53
C ILE A 9 -18.48 7.13 8.03
N CYS A 10 -17.50 7.64 8.75
CA CYS A 10 -16.09 7.54 8.36
C CYS A 10 -15.55 6.16 8.73
N CYS A 11 -14.99 5.46 7.75
CA CYS A 11 -14.32 4.16 7.90
C CYS A 11 -12.85 4.32 7.50
N PRO A 12 -11.95 4.63 8.44
CA PRO A 12 -10.55 4.87 8.14
C PRO A 12 -9.85 3.60 7.67
N SER A 13 -9.12 3.68 6.57
CA SER A 13 -8.27 2.59 6.06
C SER A 13 -6.81 3.04 5.91
N SER A 14 -5.89 2.25 6.43
CA SER A 14 -4.45 2.40 6.26
C SER A 14 -4.02 1.85 4.91
N GLY A 15 -3.12 2.56 4.25
CA GLY A 15 -2.38 2.05 3.10
C GLY A 15 -0.89 2.36 3.21
N VAL A 16 -0.08 1.36 2.93
CA VAL A 16 1.39 1.40 2.96
C VAL A 16 1.98 1.38 1.56
N HIS A 17 3.04 2.15 1.36
CA HIS A 17 3.93 2.05 0.22
C HIS A 17 5.38 1.89 0.68
N ILE A 18 6.18 1.26 -0.18
CA ILE A 18 7.62 1.10 0.00
C ILE A 18 8.39 1.72 -1.17
N VAL A 19 9.63 2.14 -0.94
CA VAL A 19 10.60 2.47 -1.98
C VAL A 19 11.61 1.34 -2.10
N LEU A 20 11.82 0.87 -3.32
CA LEU A 20 12.81 -0.11 -3.73
C LEU A 20 13.86 0.54 -4.64
N PRO A 21 15.02 -0.11 -4.87
CA PRO A 21 15.99 0.32 -5.87
C PRO A 21 15.36 0.42 -7.26
N GLY A 22 15.82 1.38 -8.07
CA GLY A 22 15.21 1.65 -9.38
C GLY A 22 15.24 0.49 -10.38
N TYR A 23 16.07 -0.55 -10.17
CA TYR A 23 16.09 -1.73 -11.04
C TYR A 23 14.84 -2.62 -10.89
N TYR A 24 13.95 -2.32 -9.94
CA TYR A 24 12.67 -3.00 -9.75
C TYR A 24 11.56 -2.55 -10.73
N SER A 25 11.77 -1.47 -11.49
CA SER A 25 10.85 -1.03 -12.54
C SER A 25 11.60 -0.40 -13.71
N PRO A 26 11.12 -0.49 -14.96
CA PRO A 26 11.69 0.28 -16.05
C PRO A 26 11.62 1.79 -15.78
N GLU A 27 12.67 2.54 -16.14
CA GLU A 27 12.83 3.96 -15.75
C GLU A 27 11.71 4.89 -16.24
N HIS A 28 11.00 4.51 -17.30
CA HIS A 28 9.96 5.32 -17.94
C HIS A 28 8.61 4.59 -18.05
N MET A 29 8.44 3.47 -17.34
CA MET A 29 7.21 2.68 -17.41
C MET A 29 6.80 2.20 -16.02
N GLY A 30 5.60 2.59 -15.60
CA GLY A 30 4.96 2.00 -14.43
C GLY A 30 4.33 0.65 -14.79
N LEU A 31 4.35 -0.27 -13.82
CA LEU A 31 3.65 -1.55 -13.92
C LEU A 31 2.45 -1.55 -12.97
N LEU A 32 1.40 -2.24 -13.38
CA LEU A 32 0.22 -2.49 -12.58
C LEU A 32 -0.04 -4.00 -12.58
N ASP A 33 -0.16 -4.55 -11.39
CA ASP A 33 -0.71 -5.87 -11.13
C ASP A 33 -2.20 -5.71 -10.76
N PRO A 34 -3.14 -6.17 -11.61
CA PRO A 34 -4.57 -6.06 -11.34
C PRO A 34 -5.15 -7.19 -10.48
N SER A 35 -4.35 -8.19 -10.09
CA SER A 35 -4.82 -9.42 -9.44
C SER A 35 -3.77 -9.96 -8.49
N THR A 36 -3.51 -9.22 -7.41
CA THR A 36 -2.72 -9.73 -6.28
C THR A 36 -3.35 -11.00 -5.71
N SER A 37 -2.64 -11.70 -4.83
CA SER A 37 -3.12 -12.93 -4.18
C SER A 37 -4.50 -12.85 -3.51
N ASP A 38 -4.97 -11.63 -3.20
CA ASP A 38 -6.27 -11.35 -2.60
C ASP A 38 -7.19 -10.43 -3.43
N GLY A 39 -6.90 -10.25 -4.73
CA GLY A 39 -7.74 -9.51 -5.67
C GLY A 39 -7.63 -7.99 -5.56
N ARG A 40 -6.58 -7.48 -4.92
CA ARG A 40 -6.21 -6.07 -4.92
C ARG A 40 -5.30 -5.73 -6.10
N VAL A 41 -4.93 -4.46 -6.18
CA VAL A 41 -4.05 -3.91 -7.22
C VAL A 41 -2.78 -3.39 -6.57
N ILE A 42 -1.63 -3.75 -7.13
CA ILE A 42 -0.34 -3.16 -6.77
C ILE A 42 0.28 -2.44 -7.97
N PHE A 43 0.83 -1.27 -7.70
CA PHE A 43 1.57 -0.43 -8.63
C PHE A 43 3.06 -0.52 -8.36
N PHE A 44 3.86 -0.40 -9.42
CA PHE A 44 5.30 -0.29 -9.40
C PHE A 44 5.66 0.92 -10.25
N LEU A 45 5.97 2.05 -9.60
CA LEU A 45 6.12 3.32 -10.29
C LEU A 45 7.58 3.80 -10.17
N PRO A 46 8.28 4.07 -11.28
CA PRO A 46 9.60 4.68 -11.22
C PRO A 46 9.48 6.09 -10.61
N TRP A 47 10.29 6.39 -9.60
CA TRP A 47 10.30 7.69 -8.92
C TRP A 47 11.68 8.02 -8.35
N LEU A 48 12.25 9.15 -8.76
CA LEU A 48 13.56 9.66 -8.28
C LEU A 48 14.68 8.60 -8.23
N LYS A 49 14.82 7.81 -9.30
CA LYS A 49 15.77 6.67 -9.43
C LYS A 49 15.50 5.48 -8.50
N GLY A 50 14.37 5.50 -7.78
CA GLY A 50 13.82 4.35 -7.08
C GLY A 50 12.54 3.85 -7.75
N THR A 51 11.93 2.85 -7.12
CA THR A 51 10.63 2.30 -7.51
C THR A 51 9.70 2.37 -6.30
N ILE A 52 8.55 3.02 -6.45
CA ILE A 52 7.48 2.99 -5.43
C ILE A 52 6.63 1.75 -5.69
N ALA A 53 6.43 0.92 -4.66
CA ALA A 53 5.52 -0.22 -4.71
C ALA A 53 4.43 -0.13 -3.63
N GLY A 54 3.19 -0.48 -3.97
CA GLY A 54 2.04 -0.43 -3.06
C GLY A 54 0.70 -0.52 -3.79
N THR A 55 -0.45 -0.49 -3.10
CA THR A 55 -0.63 -0.22 -1.66
C THR A 55 -1.30 -1.39 -0.93
N THR A 56 -1.30 -1.32 0.40
CA THR A 56 -2.18 -2.11 1.26
C THR A 56 -3.52 -1.42 1.52
N ASP A 57 -4.47 -2.18 2.07
CA ASP A 57 -5.79 -1.72 2.50
C ASP A 57 -6.19 -2.47 3.77
N LEU A 58 -6.06 -1.82 4.93
CA LEU A 58 -6.40 -2.41 6.24
C LEU A 58 -7.21 -1.43 7.09
N PRO A 59 -8.28 -1.87 7.78
CA PRO A 59 -8.96 -1.05 8.76
C PRO A 59 -7.98 -0.51 9.82
N CYS A 60 -8.13 0.75 10.21
CA CYS A 60 -7.22 1.37 11.18
C CYS A 60 -7.90 2.39 12.09
N ASN A 61 -7.23 2.69 13.22
CA ASN A 61 -7.58 3.82 14.07
C ASN A 61 -6.96 5.11 13.52
N VAL A 62 -7.68 6.23 13.64
CA VAL A 62 -7.15 7.54 13.24
C VAL A 62 -6.01 7.95 14.15
N THR A 63 -4.89 8.32 13.54
CA THR A 63 -3.71 8.87 14.22
C THR A 63 -3.02 9.88 13.32
N HIS A 64 -2.36 10.87 13.92
CA HIS A 64 -1.52 11.82 13.19
C HIS A 64 -0.21 11.20 12.70
N ASN A 65 0.19 10.06 13.27
CA ASN A 65 1.46 9.39 12.96
C ASN A 65 1.23 7.93 12.56
N PRO A 66 0.52 7.65 11.44
CA PRO A 66 0.38 6.30 10.94
C PRO A 66 1.76 5.74 10.57
N LYS A 67 1.98 4.45 10.86
CA LYS A 67 3.25 3.78 10.61
C LYS A 67 3.00 2.51 9.81
N PRO A 68 3.82 2.23 8.79
CA PRO A 68 3.83 0.93 8.15
C PRO A 68 4.06 -0.18 9.16
N THR A 69 3.34 -1.27 9.01
CA THR A 69 3.64 -2.52 9.73
C THR A 69 4.58 -3.39 8.91
N GLU A 70 5.37 -4.25 9.58
CA GLU A 70 6.24 -5.20 8.88
C GLU A 70 5.45 -6.19 8.03
N ASP A 71 4.26 -6.60 8.47
CA ASP A 71 3.38 -7.49 7.72
C ASP A 71 2.93 -6.87 6.40
N GLU A 72 2.58 -5.58 6.40
CA GLU A 72 2.23 -4.84 5.17
C GLU A 72 3.44 -4.69 4.23
N ILE A 73 4.63 -4.44 4.76
CA ILE A 73 5.86 -4.36 3.96
C ILE A 73 6.16 -5.72 3.32
N LEU A 74 6.08 -6.82 4.09
CA LEU A 74 6.31 -8.17 3.60
C LEU A 74 5.25 -8.61 2.59
N PHE A 75 4.00 -8.20 2.77
CA PHE A 75 2.94 -8.39 1.78
C PHE A 75 3.33 -7.74 0.45
N ILE A 76 3.70 -6.45 0.44
CA ILE A 76 4.08 -5.76 -0.80
C ILE A 76 5.29 -6.44 -1.45
N LEU A 77 6.31 -6.82 -0.68
CA LEU A 77 7.49 -7.52 -1.22
C LEU A 77 7.13 -8.88 -1.84
N THR A 78 6.18 -9.59 -1.23
CA THR A 78 5.72 -10.90 -1.73
C THR A 78 5.00 -10.75 -3.07
N GLU A 79 4.08 -9.78 -3.16
CA GLU A 79 3.39 -9.51 -4.42
C GLU A 79 4.35 -8.99 -5.50
N VAL A 80 5.30 -8.11 -5.12
CA VAL A 80 6.38 -7.64 -6.00
C VAL A 80 7.15 -8.80 -6.61
N LYS A 81 7.54 -9.79 -5.80
CA LYS A 81 8.29 -10.97 -6.24
C LYS A 81 7.56 -11.76 -7.32
N ASN A 82 6.23 -11.85 -7.25
CA ASN A 82 5.44 -12.65 -8.20
C ASN A 82 5.44 -12.08 -9.63
N TYR A 83 5.83 -10.81 -9.81
CA TYR A 83 5.86 -10.12 -11.10
C TYR A 83 7.24 -9.95 -11.70
N LEU A 84 8.29 -10.32 -10.96
CA LEU A 84 9.66 -10.24 -11.43
C LEU A 84 10.12 -11.59 -11.99
N ASN A 85 11.23 -11.57 -12.73
CA ASN A 85 11.90 -12.80 -13.13
C ASN A 85 12.22 -13.64 -11.86
N PRO A 86 11.95 -14.97 -11.84
CA PRO A 86 12.26 -15.85 -10.72
C PRO A 86 13.70 -15.77 -10.19
N ASP A 87 14.66 -15.35 -11.02
CA ASP A 87 16.06 -15.16 -10.64
C ASP A 87 16.31 -13.89 -9.81
N VAL A 88 15.34 -12.97 -9.76
CA VAL A 88 15.41 -11.74 -8.95
C VAL A 88 15.03 -12.07 -7.52
N GLU A 89 16.01 -11.96 -6.63
CA GLU A 89 15.78 -12.16 -5.20
C GLU A 89 15.26 -10.88 -4.55
N VAL A 90 14.00 -10.89 -4.13
CA VAL A 90 13.35 -9.78 -3.42
C VAL A 90 13.51 -9.96 -1.91
N ARG A 91 14.18 -9.01 -1.25
CA ARG A 91 14.51 -9.10 0.19
C ARG A 91 13.98 -7.90 0.96
N ARG A 92 13.69 -8.10 2.26
CA ARG A 92 13.36 -7.00 3.18
C ARG A 92 14.44 -5.91 3.24
N GLY A 93 15.69 -6.29 3.01
CA GLY A 93 16.84 -5.37 2.95
C GLY A 93 16.85 -4.43 1.74
N ASP A 94 16.04 -4.70 0.71
CA ASP A 94 15.93 -3.81 -0.45
C ASP A 94 15.02 -2.61 -0.18
N VAL A 95 14.23 -2.64 0.89
CA VAL A 95 13.32 -1.53 1.23
C VAL A 95 14.12 -0.33 1.74
N LEU A 96 14.21 0.70 0.92
CA LEU A 96 14.92 1.94 1.22
C LEU A 96 14.14 2.86 2.17
N SER A 97 12.81 2.85 2.04
CA SER A 97 11.90 3.57 2.94
C SER A 97 10.49 3.01 2.84
N ALA A 98 9.66 3.26 3.85
CA ALA A 98 8.24 2.92 3.86
C ALA A 98 7.43 4.04 4.51
N TRP A 99 6.22 4.28 4.03
CA TRP A 99 5.29 5.24 4.64
C TRP A 99 3.85 4.71 4.60
N SER A 100 3.04 5.22 5.52
CA SER A 100 1.63 4.87 5.65
C SER A 100 0.80 6.15 5.58
N GLY A 101 -0.40 6.04 4.99
CA GLY A 101 -1.42 7.08 4.99
C GLY A 101 -2.78 6.50 5.38
N ILE A 102 -3.65 7.34 5.92
CA ILE A 102 -5.02 6.98 6.27
C ILE A 102 -5.99 7.60 5.27
N ARG A 103 -6.79 6.77 4.62
CA ARG A 103 -7.88 7.17 3.73
C ARG A 103 -9.18 7.30 4.52
N PRO A 104 -9.86 8.46 4.52
CA PRO A 104 -11.16 8.62 5.16
C PRO A 104 -12.26 8.10 4.22
N LEU A 105 -12.49 6.78 4.23
CA LEU A 105 -13.54 6.19 3.39
C LEU A 105 -14.92 6.49 4.01
N VAL A 106 -15.94 6.62 3.16
CA VAL A 106 -17.31 6.90 3.61
C VAL A 106 -18.13 5.62 3.50
N SER A 107 -18.82 5.26 4.58
CA SER A 107 -19.86 4.23 4.59
C SER A 107 -21.23 4.86 4.41
N ASP A 108 -22.11 4.19 3.67
CA ASP A 108 -23.50 4.60 3.55
C ASP A 108 -24.23 4.30 4.88
N PRO A 109 -24.74 5.33 5.59
CA PRO A 109 -25.41 5.13 6.88
C PRO A 109 -26.70 4.31 6.78
N ASN A 110 -27.30 4.25 5.58
CA ASN A 110 -28.54 3.54 5.28
C ASN A 110 -28.31 2.13 4.74
N LYS A 111 -27.06 1.73 4.50
CA LYS A 111 -26.74 0.36 4.11
C LYS A 111 -27.15 -0.59 5.25
N PRO A 112 -27.87 -1.69 4.95
CA PRO A 112 -28.35 -2.62 5.96
C PRO A 112 -27.21 -3.28 6.75
#